data_AF-A0A1Z9VKP1-F1
#
_entry.id   AF-A0A1Z9VKP1-F1
#
_cell.length_a   1.000
_cell.length_b   1.000
_cell.length_c   1.000
_cell.angle_alpha   90.00
_cell.angle_beta   90.00
_cell.angle_gamma   90.00
#
_symmetry.space_group_name_H-M   'P 1'
#
loop_
_entity.id
_entity.type
_entity.pdbx_description
1 polymer ?
#
loop_
_entity_poly.entity_id
_entity_poly.type
_entity_poly.pdbx_seq_one_letter_code
_entity_poly.pdbx_strand_id
1 'polypeptide(L)'
;MVDSAKEYTEKQKLFLEALYDQAGGDIRTAMRMAGYSDTTKMQTVVEGLKDEIIAQSELLLASNTPKATYSILNVLNDPAHLGARNVVSAAREILDRAGVVKREKIEVSGPESGLFILPPKQQDSEPDEQRAE
;
A
#
# COMPACT_ATOMS: atom_id res chain seq x y z
N MET A 1 10.18 -8.78 -1.54
CA MET A 1 11.46 -8.37 -0.93
C MET A 1 11.08 -7.63 0.34
N VAL A 2 11.26 -8.25 1.50
CA VAL A 2 11.03 -7.60 2.79
C VAL A 2 12.29 -6.80 3.04
N ASP A 3 12.23 -5.49 2.79
CA ASP A 3 13.35 -4.60 3.06
C ASP A 3 13.74 -4.74 4.52
N SER A 4 15.04 -4.94 4.72
CA SER A 4 15.75 -5.14 5.99
C SER A 4 15.08 -4.39 7.13
N ALA A 5 14.84 -5.07 8.25
CA ALA A 5 14.28 -4.51 9.47
C ALA A 5 15.02 -3.21 9.84
N LYS A 6 14.47 -2.06 9.43
CA LYS A 6 14.95 -0.75 9.86
C LYS A 6 14.74 -0.74 11.37
N GLU A 7 15.83 -0.77 12.11
CA GLU A 7 15.76 -0.62 13.56
C GLU A 7 15.33 0.82 13.85
N TYR A 8 14.05 0.99 14.16
CA TYR A 8 13.51 2.26 14.60
C TYR A 8 13.99 2.57 16.00
N THR A 9 14.36 3.83 16.22
CA THR A 9 14.65 4.33 17.56
C THR A 9 13.41 4.24 18.45
N GLU A 10 13.60 4.16 19.77
CA GLU A 10 12.47 4.09 20.72
C GLU A 10 11.51 5.29 20.58
N LYS A 11 12.03 6.49 20.29
CA LYS A 11 11.18 7.67 20.02
C LYS A 11 10.34 7.53 18.76
N GLN A 12 10.86 6.88 17.72
CA GLN A 12 10.12 6.64 16.48
C GLN A 12 9.02 5.60 16.68
N LYS A 13 9.27 4.55 17.47
CA LYS A 13 8.25 3.56 17.84
C LYS A 13 7.12 4.20 18.65
N LEU A 14 7.48 4.97 19.68
CA LEU A 14 6.51 5.73 20.49
C LEU A 14 5.70 6.72 19.65
N PHE A 15 6.32 7.35 18.64
CA PHE A 15 5.61 8.22 17.72
C PHE A 15 4.57 7.47 16.90
N LEU A 16 4.92 6.31 16.34
CA LEU A 16 3.98 5.49 15.55
C LEU A 16 2.82 5.00 16.41
N GLU A 17 3.10 4.51 17.62
CA GLU A 17 2.09 4.10 18.58
C GLU A 17 1.14 5.27 18.92
N ALA A 18 1.70 6.42 19.29
CA ALA A 18 0.91 7.60 19.62
C ALA A 18 0.08 8.11 18.42
N LEU A 19 0.60 7.99 17.20
CA LEU A 19 -0.06 8.46 15.98
C LEU A 19 -1.37 7.71 15.72
N TYR A 20 -1.38 6.39 15.93
CA TYR A 20 -2.52 5.53 15.64
C TYR A 20 -3.43 5.25 16.83
N ASP A 21 -2.95 5.46 18.07
CA ASP A 21 -3.75 5.28 19.29
C ASP A 21 -4.45 6.60 19.70
N GLN A 22 -3.71 7.52 20.33
CA GLN A 22 -4.30 8.67 21.01
C GLN A 22 -4.35 9.94 20.17
N ALA A 23 -3.42 10.12 19.22
CA ALA A 23 -3.35 11.34 18.43
C ALA A 23 -4.31 11.35 17.23
N GLY A 24 -4.90 10.20 16.86
CA GLY A 24 -5.86 10.10 15.77
C GLY A 24 -5.33 10.59 14.41
N GLY A 25 -4.03 10.40 14.14
CA GLY A 25 -3.37 10.87 12.93
C GLY A 25 -2.79 12.29 13.00
N ASP A 26 -2.93 13.02 14.11
CA ASP A 26 -2.26 14.30 14.28
C ASP A 26 -0.76 14.11 14.60
N ILE A 27 0.07 14.41 13.60
CA ILE A 27 1.52 14.28 13.65
C ILE A 27 2.12 15.12 14.79
N ARG A 28 1.63 16.36 15.01
CA ARG A 28 2.20 17.25 16.02
C ARG A 28 1.92 16.75 17.42
N THR A 29 0.68 16.31 17.65
CA THR A 29 0.26 15.74 18.92
C THR A 29 1.03 14.44 19.19
N ALA A 30 1.14 13.54 18.22
CA ALA A 30 1.90 12.29 18.34
C ALA A 30 3.39 12.53 18.66
N MET A 31 4.04 13.51 18.01
CA MET A 31 5.44 13.86 18.31
C MET A 31 5.61 14.37 19.74
N ARG A 32 4.68 15.19 20.24
CA ARG A 32 4.73 15.69 21.61
C ARG A 32 4.60 14.54 22.62
N MET A 33 3.73 13.57 22.34
CA MET A 33 3.53 12.38 23.18
C MET A 33 4.76 11.45 23.15
N ALA A 34 5.43 11.34 22.00
CA ALA A 34 6.67 10.59 21.85
C ALA A 34 7.92 11.32 22.40
N GLY A 35 7.76 12.50 22.99
CA GLY A 35 8.86 13.25 23.62
C GLY A 35 9.80 13.96 22.64
N TYR A 36 9.29 14.38 21.49
CA TYR A 36 9.98 15.33 20.61
C TYR A 36 9.80 16.77 21.11
N SER A 37 10.75 17.63 20.76
CA SER A 37 10.63 19.07 21.02
C SER A 37 9.61 19.70 20.06
N ASP A 38 8.86 20.70 20.52
CA ASP A 38 7.92 21.47 19.69
C ASP A 38 8.60 22.18 18.51
N THR A 39 9.92 22.42 18.63
CA THR A 39 10.78 23.01 17.59
C THR A 39 11.28 22.02 16.55
N THR A 40 11.15 20.71 16.80
CA THR A 40 11.57 19.68 15.84
C THR A 40 10.69 19.72 14.60
N LYS A 41 11.32 19.65 13.42
CA LYS A 41 10.60 19.65 12.13
C LYS A 41 9.87 18.33 11.93
N MET A 42 8.57 18.42 11.69
CA MET A 42 7.67 17.27 11.48
C MET A 42 8.12 16.39 10.31
N GLN A 43 8.55 17.04 9.21
CA GLN A 43 9.02 16.38 7.99
C GLN A 43 10.17 15.42 8.27
N THR A 44 11.13 15.80 9.11
CA THR A 44 12.30 14.96 9.43
C THR A 44 11.91 13.64 10.10
N VAL A 45 10.88 13.64 10.95
CA VAL A 45 10.39 12.43 11.61
C VAL A 45 9.58 11.57 10.65
N VAL A 46 8.70 12.18 9.86
CA VAL A 46 7.82 11.47 8.92
C VAL A 46 8.59 10.86 7.75
N GLU A 47 9.61 11.54 7.20
CA GLU A 47 10.41 11.02 6.10
C GLU A 47 11.11 9.70 6.45
N GLY A 48 11.62 9.57 7.68
CA GLY A 48 12.26 8.34 8.15
C GLY A 48 11.28 7.18 8.40
N LEU A 49 9.99 7.47 8.58
CA LEU A 49 8.96 6.51 8.96
C LEU A 49 7.86 6.35 7.91
N LYS A 50 8.04 6.94 6.73
CA LYS A 50 7.01 7.00 5.69
C LYS A 50 6.45 5.61 5.33
N ASP A 51 7.34 4.65 5.11
CA ASP A 51 6.95 3.29 4.70
C ASP A 51 6.12 2.60 5.80
N GLU A 52 6.50 2.78 7.05
CA GLU A 52 5.79 2.22 8.22
C GLU A 52 4.43 2.88 8.43
N ILE A 53 4.35 4.20 8.27
CA ILE A 53 3.08 4.94 8.33
C ILE A 53 2.15 4.41 7.24
N ILE A 54 2.64 4.21 6.02
CA ILE A 54 1.80 3.66 4.94
C ILE A 54 1.35 2.23 5.28
N ALA A 55 2.25 1.35 5.69
CA ALA A 55 1.93 -0.04 6.01
C ALA A 55 0.90 -0.15 7.16
N GLN A 56 1.05 0.64 8.22
CA GLN A 56 0.08 0.66 9.32
C GLN A 56 -1.25 1.29 8.92
N SER A 57 -1.23 2.31 8.06
CA SER A 57 -2.46 2.88 7.50
C SER A 57 -3.22 1.88 6.63
N GLU A 58 -2.53 1.06 5.84
CA GLU A 58 -3.14 -0.02 5.07
C GLU A 58 -3.79 -1.07 5.99
N LEU A 59 -3.10 -1.46 7.07
CA LEU A 59 -3.65 -2.35 8.08
C LEU A 59 -4.87 -1.75 8.78
N LEU A 60 -4.83 -0.46 9.09
CA LEU A 60 -5.96 0.26 9.68
C LEU A 60 -7.16 0.28 8.75
N LEU A 61 -6.97 0.52 7.45
CA LEU A 61 -8.03 0.47 6.44
C LEU A 61 -8.63 -0.93 6.33
N ALA A 62 -7.79 -1.97 6.25
CA ALA A 62 -8.24 -3.36 6.24
C ALA A 62 -9.07 -3.69 7.50
N SER A 63 -8.63 -3.22 8.67
CA SER A 63 -9.31 -3.44 9.95
C SER A 63 -10.64 -2.70 10.05
N ASN A 64 -10.78 -1.55 9.38
CA ASN A 64 -12.02 -0.77 9.36
C ASN A 64 -12.98 -1.15 8.22
N THR A 65 -12.56 -2.02 7.31
CA THR A 65 -13.37 -2.51 6.19
C THR A 65 -14.70 -3.13 6.65
N PRO A 66 -14.75 -4.01 7.67
CA PRO A 66 -16.02 -4.55 8.18
C PRO A 66 -16.96 -3.46 8.69
N LYS A 67 -16.42 -2.44 9.38
CA LYS A 67 -17.20 -1.31 9.88
C LYS A 67 -17.83 -0.51 8.73
N ALA A 68 -17.08 -0.28 7.66
CA ALA A 68 -17.60 0.35 6.44
C ALA A 68 -18.71 -0.49 5.80
N THR A 69 -18.55 -1.82 5.70
CA THR A 69 -19.59 -2.73 5.19
C THR A 69 -20.87 -2.65 6.04
N TYR A 70 -20.76 -2.73 7.36
CA TYR A 70 -21.93 -2.60 8.24
C TYR A 70 -22.59 -1.24 8.16
N SER A 71 -21.82 -0.17 7.94
CA SER A 71 -22.36 1.17 7.75
C SER A 71 -23.28 1.24 6.52
N ILE A 72 -22.93 0.55 5.44
CA ILE A 72 -23.79 0.44 4.25
C ILE A 72 -25.03 -0.40 4.55
N LEU A 73 -24.87 -1.55 5.23
CA LEU A 73 -26.01 -2.40 5.61
C LEU A 73 -27.01 -1.67 6.50
N ASN A 74 -26.54 -0.86 7.44
CA ASN A 74 -27.41 -0.05 8.31
C ASN A 74 -28.20 0.98 7.52
N VAL A 75 -27.59 1.63 6.52
CA VAL A 75 -28.30 2.55 5.63
C VAL A 75 -29.31 1.83 4.74
N LEU A 76 -29.07 0.57 4.35
CA LEU A 76 -30.09 -0.23 3.64
C LEU A 76 -31.30 -0.53 4.52
N ASN A 77 -31.09 -0.76 5.82
CA ASN A 77 -32.16 -1.00 6.78
C ASN A 77 -32.95 0.28 7.13
N ASP A 78 -32.27 1.42 7.20
CA ASP A 78 -32.89 2.75 7.38
C ASP A 78 -32.35 3.78 6.37
N PRO A 79 -32.95 3.83 5.16
CA PRO A 79 -32.53 4.78 4.12
C PRO A 79 -32.90 6.23 4.41
N ALA A 80 -33.80 6.48 5.37
CA ALA A 80 -34.28 7.83 5.70
C ALA A 80 -33.35 8.56 6.67
N HIS A 81 -32.32 7.87 7.21
CA HIS A 81 -31.38 8.47 8.13
C HIS A 81 -30.64 9.67 7.51
N LEU A 82 -30.57 10.77 8.28
CA LEU A 82 -29.85 11.96 7.87
C LEU A 82 -28.39 11.62 7.57
N GLY A 83 -27.91 12.03 6.39
CA GLY A 83 -26.53 11.76 5.97
C GLY A 83 -26.29 10.35 5.40
N ALA A 84 -27.32 9.51 5.20
CA ALA A 84 -27.22 8.20 4.57
C ALA A 84 -26.36 8.19 3.29
N ARG A 85 -26.55 9.20 2.41
CA ARG A 85 -25.78 9.35 1.17
C ARG A 85 -24.28 9.58 1.43
N ASN A 86 -23.95 10.41 2.42
CA ASN A 86 -22.56 10.72 2.77
C ASN A 86 -21.88 9.51 3.41
N VAL A 87 -22.61 8.80 4.28
CA VAL A 87 -22.14 7.58 4.93
C VAL A 87 -21.83 6.48 3.91
N VAL A 88 -22.73 6.26 2.95
CA VAL A 88 -22.50 5.28 1.87
C VAL A 88 -21.31 5.69 1.00
N SER A 89 -21.18 6.98 0.66
CA SER A 89 -20.03 7.47 -0.13
C SER A 89 -18.70 7.23 0.60
N ALA A 90 -18.62 7.60 1.88
CA ALA A 90 -17.41 7.43 2.69
C ALA A 90 -17.06 5.95 2.91
N ALA A 91 -18.08 5.13 3.20
CA ALA A 91 -17.89 3.69 3.36
C ALA A 91 -17.37 3.05 2.06
N ARG A 92 -17.89 3.47 0.91
CA ARG A 92 -17.43 2.99 -0.39
C ARG A 92 -15.96 3.30 -0.64
N GLU A 93 -15.50 4.53 -0.35
CA GLU A 93 -14.09 4.89 -0.51
C GLU A 93 -13.15 4.03 0.34
N ILE A 94 -13.56 3.67 1.56
CA ILE A 94 -12.78 2.76 2.42
C ILE A 94 -12.72 1.35 1.81
N LEU A 95 -13.84 0.82 1.31
CA LEU A 95 -13.91 -0.51 0.69
C LEU A 95 -13.10 -0.59 -0.62
N ASP A 96 -13.15 0.46 -1.43
CA ASP A 96 -12.38 0.57 -2.68
C ASP A 96 -10.87 0.58 -2.38
N ARG A 97 -10.44 1.36 -1.36
CA ARG A 97 -9.02 1.44 -0.94
C ARG A 97 -8.53 0.16 -0.28
N ALA A 98 -9.37 -0.55 0.46
CA ALA A 98 -9.06 -1.85 1.03
C ALA A 98 -8.98 -2.97 -0.03
N GLY A 99 -9.35 -2.70 -1.29
CA GLY A 99 -9.31 -3.66 -2.37
C GLY A 99 -10.41 -4.72 -2.31
N VAL A 100 -11.51 -4.45 -1.59
CA VAL A 100 -12.71 -5.31 -1.57
C VAL A 100 -13.43 -5.25 -2.91
N VAL A 101 -13.30 -4.14 -3.64
CA VAL A 101 -13.88 -4.00 -4.98
C VAL A 101 -12.93 -4.57 -6.02
N LYS A 102 -13.53 -5.34 -6.94
CA LYS A 102 -12.88 -6.08 -8.02
C LYS A 102 -11.90 -5.17 -8.78
N ARG A 103 -10.60 -5.48 -8.72
CA ARG A 103 -9.59 -4.85 -9.56
C ARG A 103 -9.96 -5.12 -11.02
N GLU A 104 -10.11 -4.08 -11.83
CA GLU A 104 -10.10 -4.25 -13.28
C GLU A 104 -8.76 -4.88 -13.65
N LYS A 105 -8.79 -6.11 -14.17
CA LYS A 105 -7.61 -6.68 -14.82
C LYS A 105 -7.30 -5.74 -15.99
N ILE A 106 -6.25 -4.96 -15.87
CA ILE A 106 -5.61 -4.38 -17.06
C ILE A 106 -5.06 -5.59 -17.82
N GLU A 107 -5.83 -6.09 -18.77
CA GLU A 107 -5.27 -6.90 -19.83
C GLU A 107 -4.31 -5.99 -20.58
N VAL A 108 -3.02 -6.10 -20.24
CA VAL A 108 -1.96 -5.60 -21.11
C VAL A 108 -2.04 -6.50 -22.34
N SER A 109 -2.89 -6.12 -23.29
CA SER A 109 -2.65 -6.44 -24.68
C SER A 109 -1.23 -5.95 -24.94
N GLY A 110 -0.31 -6.90 -25.06
CA GLY A 110 1.10 -6.62 -25.28
C GLY A 110 1.27 -5.68 -26.47
N PRO A 111 2.45 -5.03 -26.60
CA PRO A 111 2.70 -4.14 -27.72
C PRO A 111 2.34 -4.86 -29.04
N GLU A 112 1.38 -4.31 -29.79
CA GLU A 112 1.13 -4.63 -31.20
C GLU A 112 2.34 -4.19 -32.05
N SER A 113 3.52 -4.74 -31.78
CA SER A 113 4.70 -4.68 -32.65
C SER A 113 5.81 -5.62 -32.18
N GLY A 114 5.47 -6.82 -31.70
CA GLY A 114 6.45 -7.87 -31.46
C GLY A 114 7.00 -8.43 -32.77
N LEU A 115 7.84 -7.65 -33.48
CA LEU A 115 8.64 -8.13 -34.59
C LEU A 115 9.65 -9.16 -34.05
N PHE A 116 9.31 -10.44 -34.10
CA PHE A 116 10.23 -11.52 -33.82
C PHE A 116 11.21 -11.65 -35.00
N ILE A 117 12.34 -10.93 -34.93
CA ILE A 117 13.49 -11.23 -35.78
C ILE A 117 14.11 -12.49 -35.20
N LEU A 118 13.86 -13.62 -35.86
CA LEU A 118 14.59 -14.86 -35.56
C LEU A 118 16.08 -14.62 -35.84
N PRO A 119 16.99 -14.96 -34.91
CA PRO A 119 18.40 -14.99 -35.24
C PRO A 119 18.58 -15.97 -36.41
N PRO A 120 19.38 -15.60 -37.44
CA PRO A 120 19.60 -16.47 -38.58
C PRO A 120 20.12 -17.81 -38.09
N LYS A 121 19.54 -18.88 -38.64
CA LYS A 121 19.92 -20.27 -38.38
C LYS A 121 21.44 -20.38 -38.49
N GLN A 122 22.10 -20.72 -37.38
CA GLN A 122 23.52 -21.04 -37.41
C GLN A 122 23.70 -22.14 -38.45
N GLN A 123 24.42 -21.83 -39.52
CA GLN A 123 24.98 -22.87 -40.36
C GLN A 123 25.90 -23.65 -39.42
N ASP A 124 25.59 -24.93 -39.22
CA ASP A 124 26.48 -25.86 -38.56
C ASP A 124 27.79 -25.82 -39.34
N SER A 125 28.73 -25.02 -38.85
CA SER A 125 30.12 -25.09 -39.27
C SER A 125 30.63 -26.38 -38.64
N GLU A 126 30.62 -27.44 -39.45
CA GLU A 126 31.23 -28.73 -39.14
C GLU A 126 32.61 -28.53 -38.49
N PRO A 127 32.83 -28.99 -37.25
CA PRO A 127 34.17 -29.17 -36.75
C PRO A 127 34.71 -30.46 -37.37
N ASP A 128 35.56 -30.26 -38.37
CA ASP A 128 36.44 -31.25 -38.97
C ASP A 128 37.46 -31.71 -37.91
N GLU A 129 37.18 -32.80 -37.19
CA GLU A 129 38.18 -33.52 -36.37
C GLU A 129 37.68 -34.92 -35.94
N GLN A 130 37.89 -35.92 -36.80
CA GLN A 130 38.04 -37.31 -36.36
C GLN A 130 39.45 -37.79 -36.72
N ARG A 131 40.36 -37.60 -35.77
CA ARG A 131 41.50 -38.51 -35.54
C ARG A 131 40.98 -39.69 -34.73
N ALA A 132 41.06 -40.91 -35.27
CA ALA A 132 41.68 -42.09 -34.65
C ALA A 132 41.14 -43.40 -35.27
N GLU A 133 42.11 -44.25 -35.65
CA GLU A 133 42.07 -45.68 -36.04
C GLU A 133 41.42 -46.10 -37.36
#